data_AF-A0A073CXP3-F1
#
_entry.id   AF-A0A073CXP3-F1
#
_cell.length_a   1.000
_cell.length_b   1.000
_cell.length_c   1.000
_cell.angle_alpha   90.00
_cell.angle_beta   90.00
_cell.angle_gamma   90.00
#
_symmetry.space_group_name_H-M   'P 1'
#
loop_
_entity.id
_entity.type
_entity.pdbx_description
1 polymer ?
#
loop_
_entity_poly.entity_id
_entity_poly.type
_entity_poly.pdbx_seq_one_letter_code
_entity_poly.pdbx_strand_id
1 'polypeptide(L)'
;MTIALVDEQNLVKQVVQDIQQNKITIAAKKLRQQAKNSCELPPEWLLKTAEALENNNWSILAEDFINMDFIGKNGYFLIIAPYKINRQCQCQVTLSAISGKIHDNSQPSIEQLENLSREKFGTLGQPVPRNLSFTEIASCGHLSGEKGEAFIVPNGWLFPNSIEGPALNNSSEQRRRFLGFSHQCIQTIFEPETANLLLGPLEDEINSERYRHVDTQVHEAGHASGLGFDFKANQNLFQNYTYAGVEEWRSDSLGFEFAACTLPAEEAGKLVAVNFCIRFGLDAHRLGGVEKDTDVHASLISLEYLFQDDAFD
;
A
#
# COMPACT_ATOMS: atom_id res chain seq x y z
N MET A 1 17.71 -19.51 8.85
CA MET A 1 17.54 -18.24 9.61
C MET A 1 18.59 -18.21 10.70
N THR A 2 19.41 -17.16 10.82
CA THR A 2 20.51 -17.09 11.81
C THR A 2 19.97 -16.70 13.19
N ILE A 3 20.66 -17.09 14.27
CA ILE A 3 20.29 -16.75 15.66
C ILE A 3 20.20 -15.22 15.83
N ALA A 4 21.17 -14.48 15.28
CA ALA A 4 21.20 -13.02 15.33
C ALA A 4 19.95 -12.36 14.72
N LEU A 5 19.43 -12.89 13.61
CA LEU A 5 18.22 -12.38 12.97
C LEU A 5 16.98 -12.63 13.83
N VAL A 6 16.89 -13.79 14.47
CA VAL A 6 15.78 -14.13 15.39
C VAL A 6 15.79 -13.18 16.59
N ASP A 7 16.96 -12.91 17.14
CA ASP A 7 17.13 -12.02 18.28
C ASP A 7 16.78 -10.56 17.92
N GLU A 8 17.19 -10.08 16.74
CA GLU A 8 16.81 -8.75 16.24
C GLU A 8 15.30 -8.63 16.03
N GLN A 9 14.64 -9.62 15.42
CA GLN A 9 13.19 -9.61 15.24
C GLN A 9 12.42 -9.64 16.58
N ASN A 10 12.92 -10.40 17.55
CA ASN A 10 12.34 -10.43 18.89
C ASN A 10 12.50 -9.06 19.58
N LEU A 11 13.64 -8.40 19.42
CA LEU A 11 13.87 -7.07 19.95
C LEU A 11 12.94 -6.04 19.29
N VAL A 12 12.74 -6.11 17.98
CA VAL A 12 11.78 -5.26 17.25
C VAL A 12 10.36 -5.43 17.80
N LYS A 13 9.90 -6.67 17.99
CA LYS A 13 8.59 -6.95 18.59
C LYS A 13 8.44 -6.32 19.98
N GLN A 14 9.49 -6.40 20.79
CA GLN A 14 9.49 -5.75 22.10
C GLN A 14 9.46 -4.22 22.01
N VAL A 15 10.19 -3.62 21.06
CA VAL A 15 10.15 -2.16 20.84
C VAL A 15 8.75 -1.73 20.44
N VAL A 16 8.10 -2.42 19.49
CA VAL A 16 6.72 -2.14 19.08
C VAL A 16 5.76 -2.25 20.27
N GLN A 17 5.92 -3.28 21.10
CA GLN A 17 5.12 -3.44 22.33
C GLN A 17 5.36 -2.31 23.34
N ASP A 18 6.61 -1.87 23.51
CA ASP A 18 6.93 -0.75 24.39
C ASP A 18 6.31 0.56 23.87
N ILE A 19 6.29 0.81 22.55
CA ILE A 19 5.57 1.94 21.94
C ILE A 19 4.07 1.85 22.24
N GLN A 20 3.47 0.68 22.04
CA GLN A 20 2.05 0.44 22.32
C GLN A 20 1.69 0.72 23.80
N GLN A 21 2.61 0.42 24.72
CA GLN A 21 2.45 0.64 26.16
C GLN A 21 2.91 2.04 26.62
N ASN A 22 3.22 2.94 25.69
CA ASN A 22 3.73 4.28 25.96
C ASN A 22 5.03 4.30 26.81
N LYS A 23 5.86 3.26 26.69
CA LYS A 23 7.17 3.12 27.36
C LYS A 23 8.29 3.72 26.52
N ILE A 24 8.14 5.00 26.13
CA ILE A 24 8.99 5.69 25.15
C ILE A 24 10.48 5.62 25.50
N THR A 25 10.84 5.90 26.76
CA THR A 25 12.25 5.87 27.19
C THR A 25 12.87 4.48 27.08
N ILE A 26 12.09 3.41 27.31
CA ILE A 26 12.56 2.03 27.18
C ILE A 26 12.75 1.68 25.70
N ALA A 27 11.80 2.05 24.85
CA ALA A 27 11.88 1.87 23.41
C ALA A 27 13.11 2.59 22.82
N ALA A 28 13.31 3.87 23.14
CA ALA A 28 14.46 4.65 22.67
C ALA A 28 15.80 4.03 23.11
N LYS A 29 15.91 3.57 24.36
CA LYS A 29 17.11 2.86 24.85
C LYS A 29 17.38 1.58 24.05
N LYS A 30 16.34 0.78 23.76
CA LYS A 30 16.47 -0.45 22.96
C LYS A 30 16.90 -0.16 21.53
N LEU A 31 16.35 0.88 20.90
CA LEU A 31 16.76 1.33 19.56
C LEU A 31 18.25 1.71 19.52
N ARG A 32 18.72 2.50 20.49
CA ARG A 32 20.14 2.88 20.61
C ARG A 32 21.06 1.69 20.85
N GLN A 33 20.60 0.69 21.59
CA GLN A 33 21.34 -0.56 21.80
C GLN A 33 21.38 -1.38 20.50
N GLN A 34 20.25 -1.49 19.80
CA GLN A 34 20.14 -2.23 18.56
C GLN A 34 21.01 -1.62 17.47
N ALA A 35 21.06 -0.30 17.34
CA ALA A 35 21.91 0.40 16.37
C ALA A 35 23.40 -0.03 16.42
N LYS A 36 23.91 -0.47 17.58
CA LYS A 36 25.30 -0.93 17.72
C LYS A 36 25.56 -2.33 17.17
N ASN A 37 24.52 -3.17 17.17
CA ASN A 37 24.61 -4.59 16.89
C ASN A 37 23.70 -5.03 15.73
N SER A 38 23.04 -4.08 15.07
CA SER A 38 22.05 -4.36 14.04
C SER A 38 22.73 -4.98 12.82
N CYS A 39 22.18 -6.09 12.34
CA CYS A 39 22.64 -6.74 11.12
C CYS A 39 21.68 -6.50 9.95
N GLU A 40 20.42 -6.20 10.24
CA GLU A 40 19.41 -5.94 9.21
C GLU A 40 18.92 -4.51 9.15
N LEU A 41 18.65 -3.86 10.29
CA LEU A 41 18.05 -2.52 10.33
C LEU A 41 19.13 -1.43 10.17
N PRO A 42 18.85 -0.32 9.46
CA PRO A 42 19.84 0.74 9.29
C PRO A 42 20.18 1.43 10.63
N PRO A 43 21.45 1.38 11.10
CA PRO A 43 21.83 1.95 12.40
C PRO A 43 21.53 3.44 12.56
N GLU A 44 21.76 4.23 11.52
CA GLU A 44 21.53 5.68 11.53
C GLU A 44 20.04 6.00 11.69
N TRP A 45 19.18 5.29 10.96
CA TRP A 45 17.73 5.39 11.11
C TRP A 45 17.26 5.06 12.53
N LEU A 46 17.80 3.99 13.14
CA LEU A 46 17.48 3.62 14.52
C LEU A 46 17.89 4.71 15.53
N LEU A 47 19.06 5.32 15.34
CA LEU A 47 19.55 6.40 16.19
C LEU A 47 18.70 7.66 16.06
N LYS A 48 18.36 8.07 14.83
CA LYS A 48 17.46 9.20 14.57
C LYS A 48 16.07 8.93 15.11
N THR A 49 15.54 7.71 14.97
CA THR A 49 14.22 7.34 15.52
C THR A 49 14.22 7.43 17.05
N ALA A 50 15.29 6.98 17.72
CA ALA A 50 15.42 7.12 19.16
C ALA A 50 15.49 8.60 19.61
N GLU A 51 16.23 9.43 18.87
CA GLU A 51 16.29 10.87 19.11
C GLU A 51 14.92 11.55 18.90
N ALA A 52 14.19 11.18 17.86
CA ALA A 52 12.85 11.69 17.57
C ALA A 52 11.87 11.35 18.70
N LEU A 53 11.94 10.13 19.23
CA LEU A 53 11.14 9.69 20.38
C LEU A 53 11.45 10.48 21.65
N GLU A 54 12.72 10.78 21.92
CA GLU A 54 13.16 11.50 23.12
C GLU A 54 12.82 13.00 23.06
N ASN A 55 12.95 13.61 21.87
CA ASN A 55 12.81 15.05 21.69
C ASN A 55 11.47 15.47 21.06
N ASN A 56 10.62 14.51 20.70
CA ASN A 56 9.39 14.71 19.93
C ASN A 56 9.62 15.52 18.64
N ASN A 57 10.80 15.37 18.02
CA ASN A 57 11.18 16.05 16.79
C ASN A 57 11.26 15.03 15.65
N TRP A 58 10.15 14.87 14.93
CA TRP A 58 10.02 13.91 13.82
C TRP A 58 10.61 14.42 12.50
N SER A 59 10.94 15.71 12.41
CA SER A 59 11.50 16.30 11.18
C SER A 59 12.85 15.69 10.78
N ILE A 60 13.58 15.14 11.75
CA ILE A 60 14.89 14.52 11.53
C ILE A 60 14.81 13.21 10.72
N LEU A 61 13.61 12.65 10.53
CA LEU A 61 13.38 11.43 9.76
C LEU A 61 12.94 11.72 8.31
N ALA A 62 12.66 12.98 7.95
CA ALA A 62 12.01 13.31 6.68
C ALA A 62 12.83 12.91 5.45
N GLU A 63 14.09 13.35 5.38
CA GLU A 63 14.97 13.08 4.24
C GLU A 63 15.23 11.57 4.09
N ASP A 64 15.57 10.90 5.19
CA ASP A 64 15.78 9.45 5.21
C ASP A 64 14.53 8.66 4.82
N PHE A 65 13.33 9.16 5.14
CA PHE A 65 12.08 8.53 4.73
C PHE A 65 11.87 8.65 3.20
N ILE A 66 12.12 9.84 2.65
CA ILE A 66 12.00 10.12 1.20
C ILE A 66 12.99 9.28 0.41
N ASN A 67 14.24 9.21 0.88
CA ASN A 67 15.31 8.42 0.26
C ASN A 67 15.20 6.92 0.51
N MET A 68 14.28 6.52 1.40
CA MET A 68 14.07 5.14 1.85
C MET A 68 15.26 4.53 2.62
N ASP A 69 16.07 5.37 3.27
CA ASP A 69 17.23 4.97 4.08
C ASP A 69 16.83 4.20 5.36
N PHE A 70 15.52 4.11 5.64
CA PHE A 70 14.94 3.25 6.69
C PHE A 70 14.92 1.76 6.33
N ILE A 71 15.18 1.41 5.06
CA ILE A 71 15.17 0.03 4.57
C ILE A 71 16.56 -0.58 4.68
N GLY A 72 16.65 -1.68 5.43
CA GLY A 72 17.83 -2.49 5.60
C GLY A 72 18.30 -3.20 4.34
N LYS A 73 19.55 -3.67 4.34
CA LYS A 73 20.17 -4.37 3.21
C LYS A 73 19.35 -5.56 2.68
N ASN A 74 18.71 -6.33 3.57
CA ASN A 74 17.87 -7.47 3.18
C ASN A 74 16.37 -7.14 3.20
N GLY A 75 16.01 -5.86 3.12
CA GLY A 75 14.63 -5.37 3.05
C GLY A 75 13.92 -5.28 4.40
N TYR A 76 14.58 -5.55 5.53
CA TYR A 76 13.96 -5.37 6.84
C TYR A 76 13.89 -3.91 7.22
N PHE A 77 12.80 -3.50 7.86
CA PHE A 77 12.62 -2.13 8.28
C PHE A 77 11.83 -2.02 9.58
N LEU A 78 11.92 -0.84 10.20
CA LEU A 78 11.11 -0.43 11.35
C LEU A 78 10.86 1.07 11.26
N ILE A 79 9.61 1.50 11.13
CA ILE A 79 9.23 2.91 11.22
C ILE A 79 8.46 3.12 12.52
N ILE A 80 8.83 4.16 13.27
CA ILE A 80 8.11 4.59 14.46
C ILE A 80 7.91 6.10 14.35
N ALA A 81 6.66 6.54 14.27
CA ALA A 81 6.31 7.94 14.18
C ALA A 81 4.81 8.18 14.40
N PRO A 82 4.39 9.43 14.70
CA PRO A 82 2.99 9.79 14.71
C PRO A 82 2.39 9.59 13.31
N TYR A 83 1.31 8.82 13.26
CA TYR A 83 0.56 8.55 12.04
C TYR A 83 -0.87 9.07 12.19
N LYS A 84 -1.28 9.84 11.20
CA LYS A 84 -2.58 10.49 11.12
C LYS A 84 -3.52 9.63 10.26
N ILE A 85 -4.71 9.38 10.77
CA ILE A 85 -5.82 8.81 9.99
C ILE A 85 -7.00 9.77 10.01
N ASN A 86 -7.76 9.78 8.93
CA ASN A 86 -9.04 10.46 8.84
C ASN A 86 -10.13 9.40 8.75
N ARG A 87 -10.95 9.25 9.80
CA ARG A 87 -12.07 8.31 9.81
C ARG A 87 -13.33 9.01 10.29
N GLN A 88 -14.44 8.81 9.59
CA GLN A 88 -15.73 9.42 9.94
C GLN A 88 -15.62 10.94 10.14
N CYS A 89 -14.87 11.61 9.26
CA CYS A 89 -14.58 13.05 9.33
C CYS A 89 -13.81 13.50 10.59
N GLN A 90 -13.23 12.57 11.35
CA GLN A 90 -12.36 12.87 12.49
C GLN A 90 -10.91 12.55 12.15
N CYS A 91 -10.06 13.57 12.33
CA CYS A 91 -8.61 13.42 12.26
C CYS A 91 -8.10 12.89 13.61
N GLN A 92 -7.47 11.72 13.60
CA GLN A 92 -6.85 11.12 14.77
C GLN A 92 -5.36 10.94 14.52
N VAL A 93 -4.53 11.29 15.51
CA VAL A 93 -3.08 11.13 15.45
C VAL A 93 -2.64 10.24 16.62
N THR A 94 -1.92 9.18 16.29
CA THR A 94 -1.39 8.23 17.29
C THR A 94 0.05 7.88 16.94
N LEU A 95 0.92 7.83 17.95
CA LEU A 95 2.27 7.27 17.78
C LEU A 95 2.13 5.80 17.35
N SER A 96 2.56 5.52 16.14
CA SER A 96 2.41 4.20 15.52
C SER A 96 3.78 3.62 15.22
N ALA A 97 3.86 2.31 15.20
CA ALA A 97 5.06 1.58 14.81
C ALA A 97 4.68 0.50 13.82
N ILE A 98 5.54 0.28 12.83
CA ILE A 98 5.41 -0.82 11.91
C ILE A 98 6.77 -1.35 11.50
N SER A 99 6.88 -2.67 11.44
CA SER A 99 8.08 -3.38 11.03
C SER A 99 7.71 -4.54 10.11
N GLY A 100 8.61 -4.84 9.20
CA GLY A 100 8.37 -5.87 8.21
C GLY A 100 9.59 -6.15 7.35
N LYS A 101 9.36 -6.96 6.33
CA LYS A 101 10.33 -7.24 5.27
C LYS A 101 9.74 -6.87 3.92
N ILE A 102 10.37 -5.92 3.24
CA ILE A 102 10.04 -5.49 1.89
C ILE A 102 10.20 -6.68 0.93
N HIS A 103 9.21 -6.86 0.06
CA HIS A 103 9.24 -7.84 -1.01
C HIS A 103 10.11 -7.37 -2.18
N ASP A 104 10.29 -8.21 -3.20
CA ASP A 104 10.80 -7.72 -4.46
C ASP A 104 9.73 -6.86 -5.13
N ASN A 105 10.00 -5.55 -5.22
CA ASN A 105 9.13 -4.54 -5.83
C ASN A 105 9.75 -4.01 -7.14
N SER A 106 10.65 -4.77 -7.77
CA SER A 106 11.33 -4.36 -9.01
C SER A 106 10.42 -4.39 -10.24
N GLN A 107 9.25 -5.02 -10.14
CA GLN A 107 8.29 -5.15 -11.23
C GLN A 107 6.89 -4.70 -10.83
N PRO A 108 6.20 -3.92 -11.69
CA PRO A 108 6.72 -3.32 -12.92
C PRO A 108 7.72 -2.19 -12.59
N SER A 109 8.67 -1.94 -13.48
CA SER A 109 9.60 -0.82 -13.29
C SER A 109 8.84 0.50 -13.34
N ILE A 110 9.06 1.37 -12.35
CA ILE A 110 8.50 2.73 -12.34
C ILE A 110 8.90 3.48 -13.61
N GLU A 111 10.16 3.38 -14.04
CA GLU A 111 10.64 4.01 -15.28
C GLU A 111 9.87 3.50 -16.50
N GLN A 112 9.61 2.19 -16.56
CA GLN A 112 8.84 1.59 -17.65
C GLN A 112 7.40 2.12 -17.67
N LEU A 113 6.75 2.23 -16.52
CA LEU A 113 5.40 2.78 -16.38
C LEU A 113 5.33 4.26 -16.76
N GLU A 114 6.31 5.06 -16.32
CA GLU A 114 6.41 6.47 -16.67
C GLU A 114 6.61 6.67 -18.18
N ASN A 115 7.47 5.87 -18.80
CA ASN A 115 7.70 5.92 -20.24
C ASN A 115 6.44 5.55 -21.02
N LEU A 116 5.72 4.52 -20.59
CA LEU A 116 4.46 4.12 -21.20
C LEU A 116 3.37 5.20 -21.07
N SER A 117 3.31 5.85 -19.91
CA SER A 117 2.41 7.01 -19.70
C SER A 117 2.75 8.16 -20.66
N ARG A 118 4.03 8.49 -20.82
CA ARG A 118 4.48 9.51 -21.80
C ARG A 118 4.14 9.10 -23.24
N GLU A 119 4.30 7.83 -23.59
CA GLU A 119 3.98 7.31 -24.92
C GLU A 119 2.48 7.47 -25.24
N LYS A 120 1.60 7.06 -24.32
CA LYS A 120 0.15 7.07 -24.55
C LYS A 120 -0.48 8.45 -24.42
N PHE A 121 0.02 9.30 -23.53
CA PHE A 121 -0.60 10.59 -23.20
C PHE A 121 0.22 11.81 -23.64
N GLY A 122 1.42 11.61 -24.18
CA GLY A 122 2.34 12.67 -24.61
C GLY A 122 3.08 13.39 -23.49
N THR A 123 2.58 13.32 -22.25
CA THR A 123 3.17 13.96 -21.06
C THR A 123 3.02 13.09 -19.83
N LEU A 124 3.92 13.29 -18.87
CA LEU A 124 3.77 12.80 -17.50
C LEU A 124 3.59 14.00 -16.58
N GLY A 125 2.37 14.23 -16.10
CA GLY A 125 2.03 15.38 -15.25
C GLY A 125 2.59 15.29 -13.83
N GLN A 126 2.87 14.08 -13.34
CA GLN A 126 3.50 13.82 -12.05
C GLN A 126 4.27 12.49 -12.07
N PRO A 127 5.31 12.32 -11.23
CA PRO A 127 5.98 11.03 -11.07
C PRO A 127 5.00 9.94 -10.64
N VAL A 128 5.26 8.69 -11.04
CA VAL A 128 4.48 7.55 -10.54
C VAL A 128 4.85 7.30 -9.07
N PRO A 129 3.89 7.31 -8.13
CA PRO A 129 4.15 7.00 -6.73
C PRO A 129 4.82 5.64 -6.55
N ARG A 130 5.80 5.58 -5.65
CA ARG A 130 6.48 4.34 -5.31
C ARG A 130 5.72 3.61 -4.22
N ASN A 131 5.24 2.41 -4.54
CA ASN A 131 4.62 1.51 -3.58
C ASN A 131 5.59 0.40 -3.20
N LEU A 132 5.70 0.13 -1.90
CA LEU A 132 6.52 -0.96 -1.39
C LEU A 132 5.64 -1.99 -0.68
N SER A 133 5.45 -3.14 -1.31
CA SER A 133 4.83 -4.31 -0.68
C SER A 133 5.77 -4.95 0.34
N PHE A 134 5.22 -5.39 1.47
CA PHE A 134 5.98 -6.02 2.54
C PHE A 134 5.17 -7.02 3.37
N THR A 135 5.87 -7.98 3.98
CA THR A 135 5.31 -8.87 5.01
C THR A 135 5.51 -8.26 6.40
N GLU A 136 4.44 -8.13 7.17
CA GLU A 136 4.48 -7.58 8.52
C GLU A 136 5.17 -8.53 9.51
N ILE A 137 5.99 -7.97 10.40
CA ILE A 137 6.58 -8.67 11.55
C ILE A 137 5.90 -8.24 12.85
N ALA A 138 5.66 -6.94 13.01
CA ALA A 138 4.95 -6.35 14.14
C ALA A 138 4.48 -4.93 13.81
N SER A 139 3.31 -4.55 14.34
CA SER A 139 2.75 -3.21 14.23
C SER A 139 2.01 -2.79 15.51
N CYS A 140 1.83 -1.48 15.71
CA CYS A 140 0.95 -0.91 16.74
C CYS A 140 0.39 0.45 16.31
N GLY A 141 -0.59 0.96 17.08
CA GLY A 141 -1.22 2.25 16.80
C GLY A 141 -2.23 2.16 15.65
N HIS A 142 -2.25 3.16 14.77
CA HIS A 142 -3.16 3.18 13.61
C HIS A 142 -2.77 2.21 12.49
N LEU A 143 -1.66 1.50 12.65
CA LEU A 143 -1.12 0.59 11.64
C LEU A 143 -1.36 -0.89 11.98
N SER A 144 -2.14 -1.18 13.03
CA SER A 144 -2.31 -2.53 13.56
C SER A 144 -3.77 -2.92 13.78
N GLY A 145 -4.04 -4.22 13.66
CA GLY A 145 -5.35 -4.83 13.90
C GLY A 145 -6.36 -4.59 12.77
N GLU A 146 -7.60 -5.04 12.98
CA GLU A 146 -8.68 -4.93 11.97
C GLU A 146 -9.01 -3.49 11.58
N LYS A 147 -8.74 -2.56 12.50
CA LYS A 147 -8.89 -1.13 12.28
C LYS A 147 -7.57 -0.47 11.84
N GLY A 148 -6.51 -1.21 11.55
CA GLY A 148 -5.26 -0.65 11.02
C GLY A 148 -5.39 -0.21 9.56
N GLU A 149 -4.43 0.55 9.06
CA GLU A 149 -4.28 0.79 7.62
C GLU A 149 -3.50 -0.35 6.97
N ALA A 150 -4.04 -0.94 5.89
CA ALA A 150 -3.33 -1.92 5.07
C ALA A 150 -2.47 -1.24 4.01
N PHE A 151 -2.96 -0.11 3.48
CA PHE A 151 -2.23 0.77 2.57
C PHE A 151 -1.83 2.03 3.33
N ILE A 152 -0.54 2.16 3.60
CA ILE A 152 0.03 3.20 4.46
C ILE A 152 0.54 4.31 3.56
N VAL A 153 -0.25 5.37 3.47
CA VAL A 153 0.03 6.51 2.60
C VAL A 153 1.10 7.42 3.22
N PRO A 154 2.03 7.95 2.40
CA PRO A 154 3.15 8.74 2.89
C PRO A 154 2.71 10.00 3.64
N ASN A 155 1.66 10.67 3.16
CA ASN A 155 1.10 11.89 3.77
C ASN A 155 0.38 11.66 5.13
N GLY A 156 0.22 10.40 5.55
CA GLY A 156 -0.26 10.04 6.88
C GLY A 156 0.80 10.26 7.96
N TRP A 157 2.08 10.19 7.60
CA TRP A 157 3.18 10.44 8.53
C TRP A 157 3.35 11.93 8.83
N LEU A 158 3.60 12.26 10.10
CA LEU A 158 3.85 13.64 10.53
C LEU A 158 5.31 14.10 10.39
N PHE A 159 6.00 13.64 9.34
CA PHE A 159 7.27 14.24 8.91
C PHE A 159 6.99 15.37 7.91
N PRO A 160 7.82 16.43 7.86
CA PRO A 160 7.83 17.37 6.74
C PRO A 160 8.03 16.64 5.41
N ASN A 161 7.33 17.10 4.36
CA ASN A 161 7.42 16.57 2.99
C ASN A 161 7.20 15.05 2.87
N SER A 162 6.52 14.43 3.83
CA SER A 162 6.32 12.97 3.84
C SER A 162 5.70 12.43 2.55
N ILE A 163 4.87 13.23 1.86
CA ILE A 163 4.24 12.91 0.56
C ILE A 163 5.23 12.51 -0.54
N GLU A 164 6.50 12.93 -0.46
CA GLU A 164 7.54 12.57 -1.43
C GLU A 164 8.14 11.18 -1.17
N GLY A 165 7.86 10.57 -0.02
CA GLY A 165 8.30 9.22 0.33
C GLY A 165 7.38 8.11 -0.21
N PRO A 166 7.75 6.84 0.04
CA PRO A 166 7.00 5.71 -0.49
C PRO A 166 5.69 5.49 0.29
N ALA A 167 4.69 4.94 -0.40
CA ALA A 167 3.59 4.26 0.28
C ALA A 167 4.01 2.82 0.63
N LEU A 168 3.52 2.31 1.75
CA LEU A 168 3.80 0.93 2.18
C LEU A 168 2.53 0.10 2.10
N ASN A 169 2.59 -1.00 1.35
CA ASN A 169 1.49 -1.92 1.21
C ASN A 169 1.71 -3.17 2.10
N ASN A 170 0.92 -3.28 3.17
CA ASN A 170 0.95 -4.41 4.09
C ASN A 170 0.25 -5.62 3.49
N SER A 171 1.02 -6.40 2.74
CA SER A 171 0.58 -7.61 2.06
C SER A 171 -0.07 -8.63 3.00
N SER A 172 0.48 -8.80 4.20
CA SER A 172 -0.06 -9.71 5.21
C SER A 172 -1.48 -9.31 5.63
N GLU A 173 -1.71 -8.01 5.83
CA GLU A 173 -3.02 -7.48 6.18
C GLU A 173 -3.99 -7.50 4.99
N GLN A 174 -3.53 -7.20 3.77
CA GLN A 174 -4.34 -7.35 2.57
C GLN A 174 -4.82 -8.79 2.37
N ARG A 175 -3.92 -9.77 2.50
CA ARG A 175 -4.25 -11.19 2.44
C ARG A 175 -5.26 -11.58 3.51
N ARG A 176 -5.06 -11.13 4.76
CA ARG A 176 -5.98 -11.41 5.87
C ARG A 176 -7.39 -10.87 5.60
N ARG A 177 -7.50 -9.65 5.07
CA ARG A 177 -8.79 -9.04 4.68
C ARG A 177 -9.45 -9.81 3.54
N PHE A 178 -8.67 -10.27 2.58
CA PHE A 178 -9.17 -10.97 1.40
C PHE A 178 -9.72 -12.36 1.73
N LEU A 179 -8.97 -13.17 2.48
CA LEU A 179 -9.31 -14.58 2.79
C LEU A 179 -10.58 -14.76 3.66
N GLY A 180 -11.20 -13.67 4.10
CA GLY A 180 -12.47 -13.70 4.81
C GLY A 180 -13.66 -13.51 3.87
N PHE A 181 -14.40 -12.42 4.11
CA PHE A 181 -15.64 -12.10 3.41
C PHE A 181 -15.45 -11.90 1.89
N SER A 182 -14.34 -11.27 1.48
CA SER A 182 -14.11 -10.94 0.07
C SER A 182 -13.96 -12.15 -0.84
N HIS A 183 -13.28 -13.19 -0.37
CA HIS A 183 -13.17 -14.46 -1.09
C HIS A 183 -14.54 -15.09 -1.34
N GLN A 184 -15.39 -15.14 -0.30
CA GLN A 184 -16.75 -15.68 -0.40
C GLN A 184 -17.65 -14.86 -1.34
N CYS A 185 -17.48 -13.53 -1.37
CA CYS A 185 -18.20 -12.66 -2.30
C CYS A 185 -17.91 -13.04 -3.75
N ILE A 186 -16.64 -13.26 -4.12
CA ILE A 186 -16.28 -13.65 -5.49
C ILE A 186 -16.92 -14.98 -5.88
N GLN A 187 -16.91 -15.97 -4.99
CA GLN A 187 -17.59 -17.25 -5.22
C GLN A 187 -19.12 -17.15 -5.30
N THR A 188 -19.71 -16.08 -4.75
CA THR A 188 -21.16 -15.85 -4.77
C THR A 188 -21.59 -15.09 -6.02
N ILE A 189 -20.75 -14.17 -6.51
CA ILE A 189 -21.07 -13.29 -7.66
C ILE A 189 -20.82 -13.99 -8.99
N PHE A 190 -19.77 -14.82 -9.09
CA PHE A 190 -19.36 -15.45 -10.34
C PHE A 190 -19.65 -16.96 -10.35
N GLU A 191 -19.90 -17.51 -11.55
CA GLU A 191 -19.99 -18.95 -11.77
C GLU A 191 -18.71 -19.66 -11.26
N PRO A 192 -18.80 -20.91 -10.77
CA PRO A 192 -17.68 -21.58 -10.10
C PRO A 192 -16.37 -21.60 -10.90
N GLU A 193 -16.44 -21.84 -12.21
CA GLU A 193 -15.27 -21.86 -13.10
C GLU A 193 -14.59 -20.49 -13.17
N THR A 194 -15.38 -19.42 -13.33
CA THR A 194 -14.90 -18.03 -13.36
C THR A 194 -14.37 -17.60 -12.00
N ALA A 195 -15.07 -17.93 -10.92
CA ALA A 195 -14.61 -17.63 -9.56
C ALA A 195 -13.24 -18.28 -9.28
N ASN A 196 -13.04 -19.54 -9.66
CA ASN A 196 -11.75 -20.22 -9.52
C ASN A 196 -10.65 -19.58 -10.37
N LEU A 197 -10.96 -19.13 -11.58
CA LEU A 197 -10.01 -18.41 -12.43
C LEU A 197 -9.58 -17.08 -11.80
N LEU A 198 -10.53 -16.32 -11.24
CA LEU A 198 -10.27 -15.03 -10.60
C LEU A 198 -9.49 -15.17 -9.30
N LEU A 199 -9.82 -16.19 -8.48
CA LEU A 199 -9.20 -16.41 -7.17
C LEU A 199 -7.80 -17.02 -7.26
N GLY A 200 -7.53 -17.81 -8.30
CA GLY A 200 -6.27 -18.55 -8.46
C GLY A 200 -5.00 -17.72 -8.23
N PRO A 201 -4.83 -16.53 -8.84
CA PRO A 201 -3.68 -15.68 -8.60
C PRO A 201 -3.51 -15.24 -7.14
N LEU A 202 -4.62 -15.02 -6.41
CA LEU A 202 -4.60 -14.57 -5.02
C LEU A 202 -4.40 -15.72 -4.01
N GLU A 203 -4.63 -16.95 -4.44
CA GLU A 203 -4.40 -18.17 -3.67
C GLU A 203 -3.00 -18.77 -3.92
N ASP A 204 -2.27 -18.29 -4.94
CA ASP A 204 -0.89 -18.70 -5.23
C ASP A 204 0.03 -18.41 -4.03
N GLU A 205 0.51 -19.48 -3.38
CA GLU A 205 1.38 -19.38 -2.20
C GLU A 205 2.73 -18.71 -2.48
N ILE A 206 3.15 -18.64 -3.75
CA ILE A 206 4.44 -18.10 -4.19
C ILE A 206 4.28 -16.67 -4.69
N ASN A 207 3.30 -16.42 -5.56
CA ASN A 207 3.21 -15.16 -6.32
C ASN A 207 2.07 -14.22 -5.90
N SER A 208 1.15 -14.64 -5.03
CA SER A 208 -0.02 -13.81 -4.68
C SER A 208 0.35 -12.40 -4.24
N GLU A 209 1.40 -12.24 -3.43
CA GLU A 209 1.86 -10.91 -2.99
C GLU A 209 2.47 -10.08 -4.12
N ARG A 210 3.17 -10.72 -5.06
CA ARG A 210 3.68 -10.06 -6.28
C ARG A 210 2.51 -9.56 -7.12
N TYR A 211 1.46 -10.36 -7.33
CA TYR A 211 0.32 -9.93 -8.13
C TYR A 211 -0.43 -8.76 -7.49
N ARG A 212 -0.66 -8.79 -6.17
CA ARG A 212 -1.24 -7.64 -5.43
C ARG A 212 -0.39 -6.39 -5.56
N HIS A 213 0.92 -6.52 -5.41
CA HIS A 213 1.85 -5.40 -5.56
C HIS A 213 1.78 -4.79 -6.96
N VAL A 214 1.88 -5.64 -7.99
CA VAL A 214 1.87 -5.22 -9.39
C VAL A 214 0.56 -4.51 -9.73
N ASP A 215 -0.58 -5.08 -9.34
CA ASP A 215 -1.91 -4.45 -9.51
C ASP A 215 -1.94 -3.05 -8.88
N THR A 216 -1.51 -2.91 -7.62
CA THR A 216 -1.45 -1.59 -6.96
C THR A 216 -0.50 -0.63 -7.70
N GLN A 217 0.65 -1.11 -8.17
CA GLN A 217 1.66 -0.26 -8.81
C GLN A 217 1.22 0.21 -10.21
N VAL A 218 0.53 -0.63 -11.00
CA VAL A 218 -0.04 -0.20 -12.29
C VAL A 218 -1.23 0.72 -12.10
N HIS A 219 -2.02 0.53 -11.04
CA HIS A 219 -3.08 1.46 -10.63
C HIS A 219 -2.49 2.84 -10.29
N GLU A 220 -1.45 2.95 -9.46
CA GLU A 220 -0.81 4.26 -9.19
C GLU A 220 -0.23 4.92 -10.44
N ALA A 221 0.27 4.13 -11.40
CA ALA A 221 0.67 4.68 -12.69
C ALA A 221 -0.53 5.22 -13.48
N GLY A 222 -1.69 4.56 -13.37
CA GLY A 222 -2.97 5.06 -13.82
C GLY A 222 -3.23 6.46 -13.29
N HIS A 223 -3.17 6.69 -11.98
CA HIS A 223 -3.32 8.01 -11.36
C HIS A 223 -2.32 9.04 -11.85
N ALA A 224 -1.05 8.67 -11.99
CA ALA A 224 0.00 9.57 -12.44
C ALA A 224 -0.12 9.98 -13.93
N SER A 225 -0.83 9.18 -14.73
CA SER A 225 -0.97 9.41 -16.17
C SER A 225 -1.88 10.59 -16.55
N GLY A 226 -1.70 11.06 -17.79
CA GLY A 226 -2.40 12.23 -18.31
C GLY A 226 -2.03 13.49 -17.55
N LEU A 227 -3.03 14.15 -16.94
CA LEU A 227 -2.82 15.35 -16.12
C LEU A 227 -2.14 15.04 -14.77
N GLY A 228 -2.19 13.80 -14.29
CA GLY A 228 -1.79 13.42 -12.94
C GLY A 228 -2.86 13.73 -11.88
N PHE A 229 -2.99 12.85 -10.88
CA PHE A 229 -3.89 12.98 -9.74
C PHE A 229 -3.71 14.27 -8.95
N ASP A 230 -2.47 14.65 -8.60
CA ASP A 230 -2.15 15.82 -7.79
C ASP A 230 -2.54 17.11 -8.51
N PHE A 231 -2.34 17.18 -9.83
CA PHE A 231 -2.82 18.31 -10.61
C PHE A 231 -4.35 18.41 -10.52
N LYS A 232 -5.07 17.30 -10.72
CA LYS A 232 -6.54 17.25 -10.66
C LYS A 232 -7.05 17.67 -9.27
N ALA A 233 -6.39 17.22 -8.21
CA ALA A 233 -6.69 17.59 -6.83
C ALA A 233 -6.44 19.09 -6.60
N ASN A 234 -5.27 19.61 -6.99
CA ASN A 234 -4.89 21.01 -6.82
C ASN A 234 -5.78 21.99 -7.62
N GLN A 235 -6.32 21.54 -8.76
CA GLN A 235 -7.27 22.30 -9.55
C GLN A 235 -8.74 22.11 -9.10
N ASN A 236 -8.98 21.41 -7.98
CA ASN A 236 -10.31 21.09 -7.46
C ASN A 236 -11.24 20.42 -8.49
N LEU A 237 -10.69 19.52 -9.31
CA LEU A 237 -11.48 18.78 -10.32
C LEU A 237 -12.35 17.68 -9.67
N PHE A 238 -11.99 17.21 -8.47
CA PHE A 238 -12.77 16.24 -7.70
C PHE A 238 -13.83 16.93 -6.83
N GLN A 239 -14.80 17.59 -7.48
CA GLN A 239 -15.81 18.39 -6.78
C GLN A 239 -16.77 17.57 -5.90
N ASN A 240 -16.87 16.26 -6.16
CA ASN A 240 -17.67 15.30 -5.40
C ASN A 240 -17.09 13.88 -5.55
N TYR A 241 -17.66 12.94 -4.81
CA TYR A 241 -17.22 11.54 -4.81
C TYR A 241 -17.39 10.85 -6.17
N THR A 242 -18.35 11.28 -7.02
CA THR A 242 -18.54 10.75 -8.37
C THR A 242 -17.34 11.06 -9.25
N TYR A 243 -16.85 12.31 -9.24
CA TYR A 243 -15.66 12.68 -10.02
C TYR A 243 -14.40 11.97 -9.53
N ALA A 244 -14.25 11.81 -8.22
CA ALA A 244 -13.18 10.99 -7.67
C ALA A 244 -13.33 9.51 -8.07
N GLY A 245 -14.56 8.97 -8.08
CA GLY A 245 -14.82 7.58 -8.45
C GLY A 245 -14.58 7.31 -9.94
N VAL A 246 -14.84 8.28 -10.80
CA VAL A 246 -14.44 8.22 -12.22
C VAL A 246 -12.91 8.19 -12.36
N GLU A 247 -12.19 8.90 -11.50
CA GLU A 247 -10.72 8.88 -11.51
C GLU A 247 -10.16 7.53 -11.05
N GLU A 248 -10.70 6.93 -9.99
CA GLU A 248 -10.36 5.57 -9.55
C GLU A 248 -10.65 4.55 -10.66
N TRP A 249 -11.85 4.60 -11.25
CA TRP A 249 -12.23 3.74 -12.37
C TRP A 249 -11.28 3.88 -13.57
N ARG A 250 -10.92 5.12 -13.92
CA ARG A 250 -9.95 5.40 -14.98
C ARG A 250 -8.57 4.83 -14.64
N SER A 251 -8.15 4.98 -13.39
CA SER A 251 -6.88 4.48 -12.88
C SER A 251 -6.80 2.96 -12.98
N ASP A 252 -7.82 2.26 -12.49
CA ASP A 252 -7.97 0.80 -12.59
C ASP A 252 -7.95 0.33 -14.05
N SER A 253 -8.72 0.99 -14.92
CA SER A 253 -8.83 0.63 -16.34
C SER A 253 -7.50 0.78 -17.07
N LEU A 254 -6.74 1.84 -16.79
CA LEU A 254 -5.39 2.01 -17.34
C LEU A 254 -4.39 1.04 -16.74
N GLY A 255 -4.62 0.58 -15.50
CA GLY A 255 -3.87 -0.51 -14.90
C GLY A 255 -3.84 -1.75 -15.79
N PHE A 256 -4.98 -2.12 -16.41
CA PHE A 256 -5.05 -3.23 -17.38
C PHE A 256 -4.22 -2.99 -18.63
N GLU A 257 -4.34 -1.80 -19.21
CA GLU A 257 -3.58 -1.42 -20.41
C GLU A 257 -2.06 -1.42 -20.12
N PHE A 258 -1.66 -0.90 -18.97
CA PHE A 258 -0.27 -0.89 -18.54
C PHE A 258 0.24 -2.30 -18.25
N ALA A 259 -0.55 -3.14 -17.57
CA ALA A 259 -0.22 -4.55 -17.39
C ALA A 259 -0.03 -5.27 -18.73
N ALA A 260 -0.95 -5.10 -19.68
CA ALA A 260 -0.89 -5.73 -21.00
C ALA A 260 0.34 -5.30 -21.83
N CYS A 261 0.79 -4.05 -21.67
CA CYS A 261 1.97 -3.53 -22.35
C CYS A 261 3.30 -3.91 -21.66
N THR A 262 3.28 -4.19 -20.35
CA THR A 262 4.51 -4.39 -19.56
C THR A 262 4.78 -5.85 -19.20
N LEU A 263 3.78 -6.72 -19.31
CA LEU A 263 3.85 -8.11 -18.87
C LEU A 263 3.41 -9.08 -19.98
N PRO A 264 3.82 -10.37 -19.90
CA PRO A 264 3.27 -11.42 -20.74
C PRO A 264 1.74 -11.50 -20.61
N ALA A 265 1.04 -11.89 -21.69
CA ALA A 265 -0.42 -11.92 -21.73
C ALA A 265 -1.06 -12.75 -20.59
N GLU A 266 -0.47 -13.90 -20.24
CA GLU A 266 -0.95 -14.72 -19.12
C GLU A 266 -0.83 -13.98 -17.78
N GLU A 267 0.29 -13.30 -17.55
CA GLU A 267 0.52 -12.52 -16.34
C GLU A 267 -0.39 -11.29 -16.27
N ALA A 268 -0.64 -10.63 -17.40
CA ALA A 268 -1.61 -9.55 -17.49
C ALA A 268 -3.03 -10.04 -17.15
N GLY A 269 -3.43 -11.22 -17.63
CA GLY A 269 -4.70 -11.85 -17.28
C GLY A 269 -4.84 -12.13 -15.78
N LYS A 270 -3.76 -12.55 -15.11
CA LYS A 270 -3.74 -12.73 -13.65
C LYS A 270 -3.96 -11.43 -12.89
N LEU A 271 -3.49 -10.30 -13.42
CA LEU A 271 -3.72 -8.99 -12.81
C LEU A 271 -5.14 -8.48 -13.01
N VAL A 272 -5.73 -8.73 -14.18
CA VAL A 272 -7.17 -8.49 -14.38
C VAL A 272 -7.98 -9.25 -13.34
N ALA A 273 -7.66 -10.53 -13.12
CA ALA A 273 -8.27 -11.34 -12.08
C ALA A 273 -8.11 -10.77 -10.67
N VAL A 274 -6.89 -10.37 -10.30
CA VAL A 274 -6.59 -9.72 -8.99
C VAL A 274 -7.42 -8.45 -8.80
N ASN A 275 -7.46 -7.59 -9.81
CA ASN A 275 -8.20 -6.34 -9.76
C ASN A 275 -9.69 -6.60 -9.55
N PHE A 276 -10.29 -7.52 -10.31
CA PHE A 276 -11.70 -7.89 -10.17
C PHE A 276 -12.00 -8.43 -8.77
N CYS A 277 -11.11 -9.24 -8.21
CA CYS A 277 -11.22 -9.71 -6.85
C CYS A 277 -11.19 -8.57 -5.81
N ILE A 278 -10.37 -7.54 -6.01
CA ILE A 278 -10.32 -6.35 -5.15
C ILE A 278 -11.61 -5.54 -5.32
N ARG A 279 -11.99 -5.20 -6.55
CA ARG A 279 -13.12 -4.32 -6.86
C ARG A 279 -14.46 -4.92 -6.42
N PHE A 280 -14.72 -6.18 -6.78
CA PHE A 280 -16.00 -6.84 -6.51
C PHE A 280 -16.01 -7.60 -5.19
N GLY A 281 -14.88 -8.12 -4.74
CA GLY A 281 -14.80 -8.84 -3.47
C GLY A 281 -14.61 -7.91 -2.26
N LEU A 282 -13.96 -6.75 -2.44
CA LEU A 282 -13.62 -5.85 -1.33
C LEU A 282 -14.32 -4.51 -1.48
N ASP A 283 -14.04 -3.76 -2.55
CA ASP A 283 -14.44 -2.36 -2.63
C ASP A 283 -15.94 -2.16 -2.76
N ALA A 284 -16.63 -2.94 -3.60
CA ALA A 284 -18.09 -2.89 -3.77
C ALA A 284 -18.87 -3.14 -2.47
N HIS A 285 -18.23 -3.73 -1.46
CA HIS A 285 -18.86 -4.11 -0.19
C HIS A 285 -18.42 -3.24 1.00
N ARG A 286 -17.60 -2.21 0.78
CA ARG A 286 -17.20 -1.29 1.85
C ARG A 286 -18.42 -0.57 2.41
N LEU A 287 -18.38 -0.25 3.71
CA LEU A 287 -19.48 0.37 4.48
C LEU A 287 -19.86 1.80 4.01
N GLY A 288 -19.40 2.24 2.84
CA GLY A 288 -19.88 3.40 2.10
C GLY A 288 -20.92 3.07 1.02
N GLY A 289 -21.47 1.84 1.03
CA GLY A 289 -22.46 1.28 0.10
C GLY A 289 -23.80 2.00 -0.07
N VAL A 290 -23.89 3.28 0.31
CA VAL A 290 -24.96 4.20 -0.08
C VAL A 290 -24.33 5.57 -0.37
N GLU A 291 -23.85 5.76 -1.60
CA GLU A 291 -23.62 7.06 -2.26
C GLU A 291 -22.43 7.95 -1.85
N LYS A 292 -21.41 7.52 -1.09
CA LYS A 292 -20.28 8.43 -0.73
C LYS A 292 -18.88 7.82 -0.71
N ASP A 293 -18.69 6.64 -1.27
CA ASP A 293 -17.37 6.01 -1.37
C ASP A 293 -16.90 5.94 -2.83
N THR A 294 -15.69 6.44 -3.03
CA THR A 294 -15.02 6.58 -4.32
C THR A 294 -14.79 5.21 -4.98
N ASP A 295 -14.30 4.25 -4.20
CA ASP A 295 -13.94 2.91 -4.66
C ASP A 295 -15.20 2.10 -4.99
N VAL A 296 -16.26 2.24 -4.17
CA VAL A 296 -17.58 1.65 -4.47
C VAL A 296 -18.11 2.19 -5.80
N HIS A 297 -18.04 3.50 -6.03
CA HIS A 297 -18.54 4.10 -7.26
C HIS A 297 -17.75 3.61 -8.48
N ALA A 298 -16.43 3.51 -8.37
CA ALA A 298 -15.58 2.98 -9.43
C ALA A 298 -15.94 1.53 -9.79
N SER A 299 -16.11 0.66 -8.77
CA SER A 299 -16.51 -0.74 -8.98
C SER A 299 -17.88 -0.86 -9.67
N LEU A 300 -18.84 0.02 -9.33
CA LEU A 300 -20.16 0.03 -9.98
C LEU A 300 -20.09 0.45 -11.45
N ILE A 301 -19.23 1.42 -11.81
CA ILE A 301 -19.01 1.79 -13.22
C ILE A 301 -18.41 0.60 -13.99
N SER A 302 -17.40 -0.07 -13.41
CA SER A 302 -16.81 -1.27 -14.03
C SER A 302 -17.86 -2.36 -14.24
N LEU A 303 -18.73 -2.61 -13.26
CA LEU A 303 -19.79 -3.61 -13.37
C LEU A 303 -20.78 -3.28 -14.49
N GLU A 304 -21.24 -2.03 -14.56
CA GLU A 304 -22.18 -1.58 -15.59
C GLU A 304 -21.57 -1.71 -16.99
N TYR A 305 -20.31 -1.32 -17.15
CA TYR A 305 -19.60 -1.46 -18.43
C TYR A 305 -19.51 -2.92 -18.88
N LEU A 306 -19.18 -3.83 -17.96
CA LEU A 306 -19.10 -5.26 -18.26
C LEU A 306 -20.45 -5.87 -18.68
N PHE A 307 -21.57 -5.39 -18.12
CA PHE A 307 -22.90 -5.84 -18.52
C PHE A 307 -23.38 -5.26 -19.85
N GLN A 308 -22.90 -4.08 -20.25
CA GLN A 308 -23.33 -3.44 -21.49
C GLN A 308 -22.59 -3.96 -22.74
N ASP A 309 -21.34 -4.42 -22.58
CA ASP A 309 -20.46 -4.76 -23.70
C ASP A 309 -20.37 -6.27 -24.01
N ASP A 310 -21.25 -7.12 -23.45
CA ASP A 310 -21.20 -8.59 -23.57
C ASP A 310 -19.79 -9.18 -23.27
N ALA A 311 -18.99 -8.50 -22.44
CA ALA A 311 -17.59 -8.88 -22.18
C ALA A 311 -17.42 -10.18 -21.36
N PHE A 312 -18.54 -10.85 -21.02
CA PHE A 312 -18.61 -12.10 -20.25
C PHE A 312 -19.21 -13.29 -21.01
N ASP A 313 -19.49 -13.17 -22.32
CA ASP A 313 -19.96 -14.29 -23.15
C ASP A 313 -18.82 -15.20 -23.67
#